data_AF-W4FWR9-F1
#
_entry.id   AF-W4FWR9-F1
#
_cell.length_a   1.000
_cell.length_b   1.000
_cell.length_c   1.000
_cell.angle_alpha   90.00
_cell.angle_beta   90.00
_cell.angle_gamma   90.00
#
_symmetry.space_group_name_H-M   'P 1'
#
loop_
_entity.id
_entity.type
_entity.pdbx_description
1 polymer ?
#
loop_
_entity_poly.entity_id
_entity_poly.type
_entity_poly.pdbx_seq_one_letter_code
_entity_poly.pdbx_strand_id
1 'polypeptide(L)'
;MSSTTKQVYSEMEEPPMAVPISSDAVGQWKVDVTRASTNLMTDCCPCAPLSDTMSRITKHHKVYGWMLGVVYTAALVAPPLLVITQARSSWAWVAVLVAFLVLAALVVTAARYQVRSFFGIPGNPAEDCFFSCFCMPYTIAQMKAQVEDVPVTDISSLPAKVQGTTWTLPRWVHIMFIALLFSALDKADAKQQHHVYIPVAY
;
A
#
# COMPACT_ATOMS: atom_id res chain seq x y z
N MET A 1 9.66 14.56 -60.98
CA MET A 1 9.97 13.75 -59.78
C MET A 1 10.53 14.70 -58.73
N SER A 2 9.73 15.05 -57.73
CA SER A 2 10.06 16.08 -56.74
C SER A 2 10.78 15.43 -55.55
N SER A 3 12.03 15.82 -55.32
CA SER A 3 12.86 15.32 -54.21
C SER A 3 12.47 16.02 -52.91
N THR A 4 11.91 15.27 -51.97
CA THR A 4 11.55 15.75 -50.63
C THR A 4 12.72 15.52 -49.69
N THR A 5 13.46 16.58 -49.37
CA THR A 5 14.55 16.57 -48.40
C THR A 5 13.97 16.43 -46.99
N LYS A 6 14.16 15.26 -46.35
CA LYS A 6 13.85 15.05 -44.93
C LYS A 6 14.80 15.91 -44.08
N GLN A 7 14.27 16.91 -43.38
CA GLN A 7 14.99 17.57 -42.30
C GLN A 7 15.05 16.62 -41.09
N VAL A 8 16.28 16.16 -40.80
CA VAL A 8 16.63 15.52 -39.54
C VAL A 8 16.83 16.66 -38.54
N TYR A 9 15.82 16.98 -37.75
CA TYR A 9 16.02 17.80 -36.55
C TYR A 9 16.83 16.97 -35.56
N SER A 10 18.10 17.34 -35.36
CA SER A 10 18.81 17.01 -34.14
C SER A 10 18.16 17.81 -33.03
N GLU A 11 17.23 17.18 -32.32
CA GLU A 11 16.77 17.64 -31.01
C GLU A 11 17.97 17.51 -30.08
N MET A 12 18.72 18.61 -29.95
CA MET A 12 19.81 18.72 -29.01
C MET A 12 19.15 18.79 -27.64
N GLU A 13 19.01 17.63 -27.00
CA GLU A 13 18.56 17.48 -25.61
C GLU A 13 19.49 18.37 -24.76
N GLU A 14 18.99 19.54 -24.37
CA GLU A 14 19.72 20.44 -23.49
C GLU A 14 20.12 19.61 -22.26
N PRO A 15 21.40 19.61 -21.88
CA PRO A 15 21.86 18.84 -20.73
C PRO A 15 20.97 19.21 -19.55
N PRO A 16 20.39 18.24 -18.84
CA PRO A 16 19.38 18.51 -17.82
C PRO A 16 19.97 19.52 -16.86
N MET A 17 19.51 20.78 -16.96
CA MET A 17 19.98 21.82 -16.07
C MET A 17 19.59 21.31 -14.69
N ALA A 18 20.60 21.07 -13.85
CA ALA A 18 20.40 20.63 -12.49
C ALA A 18 19.57 21.70 -11.81
N VAL A 19 18.25 21.48 -11.76
CA VAL A 19 17.32 22.35 -11.06
C VAL A 19 17.81 22.35 -9.62
N PRO A 20 18.19 23.50 -9.05
CA PRO A 20 18.67 23.54 -7.68
C PRO A 20 17.52 23.08 -6.77
N ILE A 21 17.59 21.83 -6.33
CA ILE A 21 16.70 21.30 -5.31
C ILE A 21 17.08 22.06 -4.05
N SER A 22 16.18 22.90 -3.54
CA SER A 22 16.37 23.55 -2.25
C SER A 22 16.73 22.48 -1.23
N SER A 23 17.84 22.65 -0.51
CA SER A 23 18.29 21.74 0.55
C SER A 23 17.18 21.40 1.56
N ASP A 24 16.21 22.30 1.72
CA ASP A 24 15.10 22.20 2.66
C ASP A 24 13.99 21.24 2.19
N ALA A 25 14.00 20.85 0.90
CA ALA A 25 13.04 19.91 0.32
C ALA A 25 13.51 18.45 0.40
N VAL A 26 14.79 18.21 0.71
CA VAL A 26 15.33 16.85 0.82
C VAL A 26 14.84 16.23 2.12
N GLY A 27 14.04 15.17 2.00
CA GLY A 27 13.47 14.46 3.15
C GLY A 27 12.08 14.92 3.57
N GLN A 28 11.38 15.76 2.80
CA GLN A 28 9.95 16.03 3.03
C GLN A 28 9.08 15.36 1.97
N TRP A 29 7.83 15.06 2.32
CA TRP A 29 6.85 14.63 1.34
C TRP A 29 6.46 15.81 0.45
N LYS A 30 6.36 15.59 -0.88
CA LYS A 30 5.97 16.61 -1.86
C LYS A 30 4.59 17.20 -1.60
N VAL A 31 3.68 16.38 -1.07
CA VAL A 31 2.31 16.76 -0.72
C VAL A 31 1.99 16.13 0.64
N ASP A 32 1.19 16.78 1.47
CA ASP A 32 0.68 16.20 2.73
C ASP A 32 -0.39 15.14 2.44
N VAL A 33 -0.55 14.14 3.33
CA VAL A 33 -1.61 13.12 3.19
C VAL A 33 -2.99 13.76 3.04
N THR A 34 -3.30 14.77 3.85
CA THR A 34 -4.60 15.46 3.84
C THR A 34 -4.83 16.33 2.61
N ARG A 35 -3.78 16.65 1.85
CA ARG A 35 -3.83 17.47 0.63
C ARG A 35 -3.66 16.66 -0.65
N ALA A 36 -3.38 15.37 -0.54
CA ALA A 36 -3.23 14.50 -1.69
C ALA A 36 -4.57 14.35 -2.42
N SER A 37 -4.60 14.66 -3.72
CA SER A 37 -5.79 14.49 -4.55
C SER A 37 -6.01 13.01 -4.85
N THR A 38 -7.14 12.46 -4.40
CA THR A 38 -7.59 11.12 -4.79
C THR A 38 -8.37 11.20 -6.10
N ASN A 39 -8.42 10.10 -6.82
CA ASN A 39 -9.28 9.93 -8.00
C ASN A 39 -10.06 8.62 -7.88
N LEU A 40 -11.02 8.41 -8.79
CA LEU A 40 -11.85 7.21 -8.78
C LEU A 40 -11.01 5.92 -8.82
N MET A 41 -9.83 5.95 -9.45
CA MET A 41 -8.93 4.80 -9.49
C MET A 41 -8.28 4.50 -8.13
N THR A 42 -7.87 5.51 -7.35
CA THR A 42 -7.36 5.28 -5.99
C THR A 42 -8.43 4.78 -5.03
N ASP A 43 -9.69 5.16 -5.27
CA ASP A 43 -10.80 4.83 -4.36
C ASP A 43 -11.41 3.45 -4.68
N CYS A 44 -11.61 3.12 -5.96
CA CYS A 44 -12.21 1.85 -6.36
C CYS A 44 -11.17 0.72 -6.51
N CYS A 45 -9.97 1.04 -6.99
CA CYS A 45 -8.96 0.05 -7.37
C CYS A 45 -7.57 0.45 -6.84
N PRO A 46 -7.36 0.52 -5.51
CA PRO A 46 -6.11 1.05 -4.92
C PRO A 46 -4.87 0.24 -5.31
N CYS A 47 -5.04 -1.00 -5.80
CA CYS A 47 -3.96 -1.86 -6.28
C CYS A 47 -3.27 -1.34 -7.55
N ALA A 48 -4.01 -0.72 -8.48
CA ALA A 48 -3.45 -0.22 -9.74
C ALA A 48 -2.50 0.98 -9.53
N PRO A 49 -2.92 2.09 -8.87
CA PRO A 49 -2.02 3.21 -8.60
C PRO A 49 -0.88 2.81 -7.66
N LEU A 50 -1.09 1.87 -6.73
CA LEU A 50 0.00 1.36 -5.91
C LEU A 50 1.03 0.59 -6.75
N SER A 51 0.59 -0.31 -7.63
CA SER A 51 1.50 -1.06 -8.51
C SER A 51 2.28 -0.14 -9.43
N ASP A 52 1.63 0.88 -9.99
CA ASP A 52 2.27 1.90 -10.84
C ASP A 52 3.33 2.68 -10.04
N THR A 53 2.97 3.17 -8.86
CA THR A 53 3.88 3.88 -7.94
C THR A 53 5.10 3.02 -7.60
N MET A 54 4.87 1.76 -7.22
CA MET A 54 5.96 0.85 -6.85
C MET A 54 6.83 0.46 -8.06
N SER A 55 6.29 0.47 -9.29
CA SER A 55 7.03 0.07 -10.50
C SER A 55 8.24 0.96 -10.80
N ARG A 56 8.18 2.21 -10.33
CA ARG A 56 9.23 3.21 -10.51
C ARG A 56 10.36 3.10 -9.48
N ILE A 57 10.09 2.51 -8.31
CA ILE A 57 11.08 2.42 -7.22
C ILE A 57 11.55 1.00 -6.89
N THR A 58 10.80 -0.03 -7.31
CA THR A 58 11.17 -1.41 -7.00
C THR A 58 10.93 -2.41 -8.13
N LYS A 59 11.85 -3.38 -8.20
CA LYS A 59 11.73 -4.57 -9.06
C LYS A 59 10.51 -5.43 -8.72
N HIS A 60 10.08 -5.43 -7.46
CA HIS A 60 9.01 -6.30 -6.97
C HIS A 60 7.65 -5.60 -6.94
N HIS A 61 7.44 -4.58 -7.78
CA HIS A 61 6.21 -3.79 -7.81
C HIS A 61 4.95 -4.63 -8.02
N LYS A 62 5.04 -5.68 -8.85
CA LYS A 62 3.93 -6.61 -9.09
C LYS A 62 3.47 -7.31 -7.81
N VAL A 63 4.38 -7.57 -6.87
CA VAL A 63 4.06 -8.24 -5.60
C VAL A 63 3.14 -7.35 -4.76
N TYR A 64 3.43 -6.05 -4.67
CA TYR A 64 2.60 -5.09 -3.95
C TYR A 64 1.20 -4.95 -4.54
N GLY A 65 1.14 -4.75 -5.86
CA GLY A 65 -0.14 -4.65 -6.57
C GLY A 65 -0.98 -5.91 -6.40
N TRP A 66 -0.36 -7.09 -6.52
CA TRP A 66 -1.04 -8.37 -6.39
C TRP A 66 -1.47 -8.67 -4.95
N MET A 67 -0.60 -8.43 -3.96
CA MET A 67 -0.95 -8.59 -2.54
C MET A 67 -2.12 -7.69 -2.16
N LEU A 68 -2.06 -6.39 -2.49
CA LEU A 68 -3.16 -5.49 -2.20
C LEU A 68 -4.42 -5.89 -2.98
N GLY A 69 -4.29 -6.29 -4.24
CA GLY A 69 -5.39 -6.76 -5.08
C GLY A 69 -6.10 -7.99 -4.49
N VAL A 70 -5.35 -9.01 -4.08
CA VAL A 70 -5.91 -10.24 -3.47
C VAL A 70 -6.58 -9.93 -2.13
N VAL A 71 -5.95 -9.11 -1.28
CA VAL A 71 -6.50 -8.78 0.04
C VAL A 71 -7.76 -7.92 -0.09
N TYR A 72 -7.77 -6.95 -0.99
CA TYR A 72 -8.91 -6.07 -1.22
C TYR A 72 -10.09 -6.81 -1.88
N THR A 73 -9.82 -7.68 -2.85
CA THR A 73 -10.87 -8.52 -3.45
C THR A 73 -11.43 -9.52 -2.43
N ALA A 74 -10.59 -10.13 -1.58
CA ALA A 74 -11.06 -10.96 -0.48
C ALA A 74 -11.93 -10.18 0.52
N ALA A 75 -11.55 -8.93 0.86
CA ALA A 75 -12.35 -8.06 1.72
C ALA A 75 -13.74 -7.74 1.15
N LEU A 76 -13.87 -7.64 -0.18
CA LEU A 76 -15.14 -7.38 -0.86
C LEU A 76 -16.00 -8.65 -1.03
N VAL A 77 -15.38 -9.80 -1.26
CA VAL A 77 -16.08 -11.07 -1.54
C VAL A 77 -16.41 -11.86 -0.27
N ALA A 78 -15.61 -11.76 0.79
CA ALA A 78 -15.83 -12.50 2.02
C ALA A 78 -17.18 -12.16 2.71
N PRO A 79 -17.58 -10.87 2.84
CA PRO A 79 -18.87 -10.54 3.46
C PRO A 79 -20.10 -11.14 2.77
N PRO A 80 -20.31 -10.98 1.44
CA PRO A 80 -21.47 -11.60 0.79
C PRO A 80 -21.43 -13.13 0.87
N LEU A 81 -20.24 -13.74 0.80
CA LEU A 81 -20.11 -15.20 0.95
C LEU A 81 -20.54 -15.67 2.35
N LEU A 82 -20.13 -14.96 3.41
CA LEU A 82 -20.53 -15.26 4.79
C LEU A 82 -22.03 -15.05 5.03
N VAL A 83 -22.64 -14.08 4.36
CA VAL A 83 -24.11 -13.86 4.40
C VAL A 83 -24.85 -15.04 3.76
N ILE A 84 -24.37 -15.53 2.61
CA ILE A 84 -24.99 -16.65 1.88
C ILE A 84 -24.90 -17.96 2.68
N THR A 85 -23.76 -18.23 3.35
CA THR A 85 -23.55 -19.48 4.08
C THR A 85 -24.28 -19.56 5.43
N GLN A 86 -25.08 -18.56 5.78
CA GLN A 86 -25.84 -18.49 7.05
C GLN A 86 -24.98 -18.65 8.32
N ALA A 87 -23.67 -18.42 8.24
CA ALA A 87 -22.78 -18.32 9.38
C ALA A 87 -23.03 -16.98 10.11
N ARG A 88 -24.21 -16.86 10.70
CA ARG A 88 -24.82 -15.62 11.20
C ARG A 88 -24.28 -15.20 12.57
N SER A 89 -23.03 -15.55 12.91
CA SER A 89 -22.35 -14.92 14.03
C SER A 89 -22.03 -13.48 13.61
N SER A 90 -22.75 -12.52 14.20
CA SER A 90 -22.64 -11.10 13.83
C SER A 90 -21.26 -10.50 14.08
N TRP A 91 -20.39 -11.18 14.85
CA TRP A 91 -19.03 -10.72 15.14
C TRP A 91 -17.97 -11.37 14.24
N ALA A 92 -18.22 -12.58 13.74
CA ALA A 92 -17.26 -13.30 12.90
C ALA A 92 -16.99 -12.57 11.57
N TRP A 93 -18.05 -12.09 10.89
CA TRP A 93 -17.88 -11.35 9.63
C TRP A 93 -17.17 -10.01 9.83
N VAL A 94 -17.43 -9.32 10.96
CA VAL A 94 -16.72 -8.08 11.32
C VAL A 94 -15.25 -8.38 11.55
N ALA A 95 -14.92 -9.43 12.30
CA ALA A 95 -13.54 -9.82 12.56
C ALA A 95 -12.78 -10.16 11.27
N VAL A 96 -13.42 -10.91 10.36
CA VAL A 96 -12.84 -11.24 9.05
C VAL A 96 -12.60 -9.98 8.21
N LEU A 97 -13.57 -9.08 8.14
CA LEU A 97 -13.44 -7.82 7.39
C LEU A 97 -12.33 -6.92 7.97
N VAL A 98 -12.28 -6.78 9.30
CA VAL A 98 -11.21 -6.03 9.98
C VAL A 98 -9.84 -6.67 9.71
N ALA A 99 -9.73 -7.99 9.74
CA ALA A 99 -8.48 -8.69 9.46
C ALA A 99 -7.97 -8.40 8.04
N PHE A 100 -8.84 -8.43 7.03
CA PHE A 100 -8.46 -8.09 5.65
C PHE A 100 -8.10 -6.61 5.49
N LEU A 101 -8.83 -5.69 6.12
CA LEU A 101 -8.50 -4.25 6.09
C LEU A 101 -7.15 -3.96 6.74
N VAL A 102 -6.85 -4.58 7.89
CA VAL A 102 -5.54 -4.49 8.55
C VAL A 102 -4.45 -5.03 7.63
N LEU A 103 -4.67 -6.17 6.98
CA LEU A 103 -3.70 -6.75 6.06
C LEU A 103 -3.43 -5.81 4.86
N ALA A 104 -4.47 -5.18 4.31
CA ALA A 104 -4.33 -4.18 3.25
C ALA A 104 -3.53 -2.96 3.73
N ALA A 105 -3.81 -2.46 4.93
CA ALA A 105 -3.07 -1.34 5.53
C ALA A 105 -1.60 -1.68 5.75
N LEU A 106 -1.27 -2.91 6.15
CA LEU A 106 0.12 -3.37 6.31
C LEU A 106 0.86 -3.40 4.96
N VAL A 107 0.21 -3.84 3.88
CA VAL A 107 0.79 -3.79 2.52
C VAL A 107 1.10 -2.34 2.11
N VAL A 108 0.17 -1.41 2.35
CA VAL A 108 0.37 0.01 2.05
C VAL A 108 1.44 0.64 2.93
N THR A 109 1.50 0.27 4.21
CA THR A 109 2.55 0.71 5.15
C THR A 109 3.93 0.26 4.67
N ALA A 110 4.04 -1.00 4.23
CA ALA A 110 5.28 -1.54 3.70
C ALA A 110 5.71 -0.83 2.41
N ALA A 111 4.75 -0.49 1.53
CA ALA A 111 5.03 0.30 0.34
C ALA A 111 5.50 1.73 0.69
N ARG A 112 4.83 2.37 1.65
CA ARG A 112 5.18 3.71 2.14
C ARG A 112 6.56 3.75 2.76
N TYR A 113 6.92 2.77 3.57
CA TYR A 113 8.25 2.64 4.13
C TYR A 113 9.33 2.56 3.05
N GLN A 114 9.06 1.85 1.95
CA GLN A 114 9.99 1.74 0.82
C GLN A 114 10.15 3.07 0.08
N VAL A 115 9.05 3.78 -0.19
CA VAL A 115 9.11 5.13 -0.77
C VAL A 115 9.97 6.03 0.12
N ARG A 116 9.74 6.02 1.44
CA ARG A 116 10.52 6.83 2.39
C ARG A 116 12.00 6.46 2.39
N SER A 117 12.32 5.17 2.41
CA SER A 117 13.69 4.69 2.38
C SER A 117 14.39 5.07 1.07
N PHE A 118 13.67 5.10 -0.05
CA PHE A 118 14.20 5.48 -1.35
C PHE A 118 14.53 6.99 -1.42
N PHE A 119 13.64 7.84 -0.88
CA PHE A 119 13.83 9.30 -0.88
C PHE A 119 14.53 9.86 0.37
N GLY A 120 14.90 9.01 1.33
CA GLY A 120 15.53 9.44 2.58
C GLY A 120 14.61 10.27 3.50
N ILE A 121 13.29 10.04 3.47
CA ILE A 121 12.30 10.79 4.26
C ILE A 121 12.29 10.28 5.72
N PRO A 122 12.73 11.08 6.72
CA PRO A 122 12.77 10.70 8.13
C PRO A 122 11.37 10.56 8.75
N GLY A 123 11.19 9.59 9.65
CA GLY A 123 9.93 9.38 10.38
C GLY A 123 9.70 7.92 10.79
N ASN A 124 8.51 7.65 11.34
CA ASN A 124 8.26 6.48 12.16
C ASN A 124 7.32 5.46 11.46
N PRO A 125 7.64 4.16 11.45
CA PRO A 125 6.73 3.14 10.93
C PRO A 125 5.34 3.10 11.57
N ALA A 126 5.21 3.53 12.84
CA ALA A 126 3.91 3.62 13.51
C ALA A 126 3.00 4.69 12.87
N GLU A 127 3.57 5.82 12.46
CA GLU A 127 2.87 6.89 11.77
C GLU A 127 2.42 6.43 10.37
N ASP A 128 3.30 5.71 9.67
CA ASP A 128 2.97 5.12 8.36
C ASP A 128 1.82 4.11 8.46
N CYS A 129 1.80 3.30 9.52
CA CYS A 129 0.72 2.38 9.82
C CYS A 129 -0.59 3.12 10.11
N PHE A 130 -0.55 4.17 10.92
CA PHE A 130 -1.70 5.01 11.24
C PHE A 130 -2.34 5.59 9.96
N PHE A 131 -1.55 6.27 9.12
CA PHE A 131 -2.07 6.84 7.88
C PHE A 131 -2.59 5.78 6.91
N SER A 132 -1.94 4.62 6.83
CA SER A 132 -2.38 3.52 5.96
C SER A 132 -3.70 2.90 6.43
N CYS A 133 -3.96 2.86 7.74
CA CYS A 133 -5.20 2.33 8.33
C CYS A 133 -6.39 3.28 8.15
N PHE A 134 -6.19 4.59 8.38
CA PHE A 134 -7.29 5.57 8.41
C PHE A 134 -7.48 6.33 7.11
N CYS A 135 -6.43 6.45 6.29
CA CYS A 135 -6.41 7.30 5.10
C CYS A 135 -5.68 6.62 3.94
N MET A 136 -6.00 5.35 3.68
CA MET A 136 -5.36 4.55 2.63
C MET A 136 -5.30 5.20 1.24
N PRO A 137 -6.41 5.70 0.64
CA PRO A 137 -6.36 6.27 -0.71
C PRO A 137 -5.49 7.53 -0.77
N TYR A 138 -5.57 8.39 0.25
CA TYR A 138 -4.71 9.58 0.39
C TYR A 138 -3.23 9.22 0.54
N THR A 139 -2.94 8.17 1.31
CA THR A 139 -1.58 7.66 1.50
C THR A 139 -1.00 7.18 0.17
N ILE A 140 -1.79 6.47 -0.65
CA ILE A 140 -1.39 6.02 -1.98
C ILE A 140 -1.21 7.21 -2.93
N ALA A 141 -2.13 8.18 -2.92
CA ALA A 141 -2.03 9.39 -3.73
C ALA A 141 -0.78 10.22 -3.39
N GLN A 142 -0.44 10.35 -2.11
CA GLN A 142 0.78 11.02 -1.66
C GLN A 142 2.03 10.31 -2.18
N MET A 143 2.10 8.98 -2.06
CA MET A 143 3.22 8.21 -2.58
C MET A 143 3.34 8.35 -4.11
N LYS A 144 2.21 8.35 -4.82
CA LYS A 144 2.18 8.55 -6.27
C LYS A 144 2.77 9.92 -6.64
N ALA A 145 2.30 10.99 -6.00
CA ALA A 145 2.80 12.34 -6.25
C ALA A 145 4.31 12.47 -5.99
N GLN A 146 4.81 11.76 -4.97
CA GLN A 146 6.25 11.72 -4.66
C GLN A 146 7.08 11.05 -5.76
N VAL A 147 6.53 10.01 -6.41
CA VAL A 147 7.26 9.16 -7.36
C VAL A 147 7.00 9.58 -8.82
N GLU A 148 6.03 10.45 -9.08
CA GLU A 148 5.61 10.84 -10.43
C GLU A 148 6.73 11.46 -11.27
N ASP A 149 7.62 12.23 -10.64
CA ASP A 149 8.76 12.87 -11.30
C ASP A 149 9.93 11.89 -11.56
N VAL A 150 9.90 10.69 -10.97
CA VAL A 150 10.93 9.67 -11.20
C VAL A 150 10.62 8.99 -12.53
N PRO A 151 11.50 9.12 -13.54
CA PRO A 151 11.31 8.41 -14.80
C PRO A 151 11.25 6.92 -14.52
N VAL A 152 10.47 6.17 -15.30
CA VAL A 152 10.45 4.71 -15.21
C VAL A 152 11.86 4.23 -15.56
N THR A 153 12.68 4.04 -14.53
CA THR A 153 14.11 3.84 -14.70
C THR A 153 14.32 2.36 -14.96
N ASP A 154 15.17 2.02 -15.92
CA ASP A 154 15.66 0.65 -16.04
C ASP A 154 16.34 0.28 -14.72
N ILE A 155 15.72 -0.64 -13.99
CA ILE A 155 16.06 -1.05 -12.63
C ILE A 155 17.54 -1.49 -12.52
N SER A 156 18.16 -1.87 -13.65
CA SER A 156 19.58 -2.21 -13.78
C SER A 156 20.52 -1.05 -13.44
N SER A 157 20.08 0.21 -13.56
CA SER A 157 20.88 1.41 -13.28
C SER A 157 20.83 1.87 -11.82
N LEU A 158 19.92 1.31 -11.00
CA LEU A 158 19.78 1.71 -9.60
C LEU A 158 20.97 1.23 -8.77
N PRO A 159 21.46 2.05 -7.82
CA PRO A 159 22.60 1.68 -6.98
C PRO A 159 22.30 0.39 -6.19
N ALA A 160 23.28 -0.52 -6.12
CA ALA A 160 23.15 -1.86 -5.52
C ALA A 160 22.61 -1.86 -4.08
N LYS A 161 22.79 -0.75 -3.34
CA LYS A 161 22.24 -0.56 -1.99
C LYS A 161 20.70 -0.63 -1.95
N VAL A 162 20.03 -0.23 -3.04
CA VAL A 162 18.57 -0.30 -3.22
C VAL A 162 18.14 -1.69 -3.72
N GLN A 163 19.00 -2.38 -4.47
CA GLN A 163 18.71 -3.71 -5.02
C GLN A 163 18.89 -4.85 -3.99
N GLY A 164 19.75 -4.65 -2.97
CA GLY A 164 20.15 -5.71 -2.03
C GLY A 164 19.26 -5.91 -0.81
N THR A 165 18.25 -5.07 -0.58
CA THR A 165 17.35 -5.24 0.57
C THR A 165 16.39 -6.40 0.29
N THR A 166 16.81 -7.60 0.69
CA THR A 166 15.99 -8.80 0.63
C THR A 166 14.70 -8.51 1.38
N TRP A 167 13.56 -8.76 0.72
CA TRP A 167 12.21 -8.56 1.22
C TRP A 167 11.94 -9.45 2.44
N THR A 168 12.43 -9.02 3.59
CA THR A 168 11.92 -9.50 4.86
C THR A 168 10.86 -8.49 5.25
N LEU A 169 9.60 -8.94 5.26
CA LEU A 169 8.56 -8.23 6.00
C LEU A 169 9.17 -7.95 7.37
N PRO A 170 9.30 -6.67 7.76
CA PRO A 170 10.08 -6.38 8.93
C PRO A 170 9.37 -7.05 10.11
N ARG A 171 10.15 -7.76 10.95
CA ARG A 171 9.65 -8.76 11.92
C ARG A 171 8.46 -8.28 12.76
N TRP A 172 8.38 -6.99 13.03
CA TRP A 172 7.26 -6.35 13.74
C TRP A 172 5.92 -6.47 13.02
N VAL A 173 5.89 -6.46 11.68
CA VAL A 173 4.66 -6.66 10.89
C VAL A 173 4.08 -8.06 11.10
N HIS A 174 4.95 -9.08 11.16
CA HIS A 174 4.52 -10.44 11.51
C HIS A 174 4.01 -10.51 12.96
N ILE A 175 4.69 -9.87 13.90
CA ILE A 175 4.31 -9.87 15.32
C ILE A 175 2.96 -9.14 15.52
N MET A 176 2.76 -7.98 14.89
CA MET A 176 1.51 -7.24 14.98
C MET A 176 0.34 -8.01 14.35
N PHE A 177 0.56 -8.69 13.22
CA PHE A 177 -0.44 -9.55 12.59
C PHE A 177 -0.86 -10.69 13.51
N ILE A 178 0.11 -11.41 14.09
CA ILE A 178 -0.16 -12.49 15.05
C ILE A 178 -0.92 -11.95 16.26
N ALA A 179 -0.47 -10.85 16.87
CA ALA A 179 -1.11 -10.27 18.05
C ALA A 179 -2.55 -9.80 17.80
N LEU A 180 -2.81 -9.17 16.66
CA LEU A 180 -4.16 -8.74 16.26
C LEU A 180 -5.08 -9.93 15.98
N LEU A 181 -4.57 -10.97 15.30
CA LEU A 181 -5.32 -12.19 15.05
C LEU A 181 -5.68 -12.89 16.37
N PHE A 182 -4.73 -13.05 17.28
CA PHE A 182 -4.97 -13.64 18.60
C PHE A 182 -5.96 -12.82 19.43
N SER A 183 -5.84 -11.48 19.45
CA SER A 183 -6.81 -10.62 20.15
C SER A 183 -8.23 -10.72 19.58
N ALA A 184 -8.37 -10.91 18.27
CA ALA A 184 -9.66 -11.07 17.63
C ALA A 184 -10.29 -12.44 17.93
N LEU A 185 -9.48 -13.51 17.94
CA LEU A 185 -9.92 -14.87 18.27
C LEU A 185 -10.33 -14.98 19.74
N ASP A 186 -9.54 -14.44 20.66
CA ASP A 186 -9.81 -14.51 22.10
C ASP A 186 -11.15 -13.84 22.47
N LYS A 187 -11.47 -12.72 21.82
CA LYS A 187 -12.78 -12.03 21.98
C LYS A 187 -13.95 -12.79 21.36
N ALA A 188 -13.72 -13.61 20.34
CA ALA A 188 -14.76 -14.42 19.72
C ALA A 188 -15.13 -15.60 20.63
N ASP A 189 -14.15 -16.27 21.22
CA ASP A 189 -14.37 -17.41 22.13
C ASP A 189 -15.04 -17.00 23.45
N ALA A 190 -14.65 -15.87 24.03
CA ALA A 190 -15.23 -15.38 25.29
C ALA A 190 -16.75 -15.12 25.19
N LYS A 191 -17.27 -14.78 24.00
CA LYS A 191 -18.72 -14.56 23.80
C LYS A 191 -19.50 -15.85 23.56
N GLN A 192 -18.88 -16.90 23.05
CA GLN A 192 -19.56 -18.15 22.75
C GLN A 192 -19.91 -18.93 24.03
N GLN A 193 -19.13 -18.75 25.10
CA GLN A 193 -19.37 -19.41 26.39
C GLN A 193 -20.59 -18.86 27.16
N HIS A 194 -21.06 -17.64 26.88
CA HIS A 194 -22.20 -17.05 27.60
C HIS A 194 -23.58 -17.47 27.06
N HIS A 195 -23.67 -18.08 25.88
CA HIS A 195 -24.96 -18.47 25.27
C HIS A 195 -25.35 -19.94 25.50
N VAL A 196 -24.54 -20.74 26.20
CA VAL A 196 -24.83 -22.14 26.52
C VAL A 196 -25.10 -22.29 28.03
N TYR A 197 -26.14 -21.62 28.52
CA TYR A 197 -26.82 -22.02 29.76
C TYR A 197 -28.23 -22.46 29.37
N ILE A 198 -28.39 -23.77 29.10
CA ILE A 198 -29.71 -24.38 28.98
C ILE A 198 -30.15 -24.66 30.42
N PRO A 199 -31.16 -23.96 30.98
CA PRO A 199 -31.69 -24.32 32.27
C PRO A 199 -32.34 -25.70 32.14
N VAL A 200 -31.75 -26.70 32.80
CA VAL A 200 -32.37 -28.01 32.98
C VAL A 200 -33.50 -27.82 34.00
N ALA A 201 -34.74 -27.72 33.51
CA ALA A 201 -35.91 -27.76 34.37
C ALA A 201 -36.10 -29.20 34.86
N TYR A 202 -36.04 -29.39 36.17
CA TYR A 202 -36.42 -30.62 36.88
C TYR A 202 -37.91 -30.62 37.18
#